data_AF-A0A564Q6N9-F1
#
_entry.id   AF-A0A564Q6N9-F1
#
_cell.length_a   1.000
_cell.length_b   1.000
_cell.length_c   1.000
_cell.angle_alpha   90.00
_cell.angle_beta   90.00
_cell.angle_gamma   90.00
#
_symmetry.space_group_name_H-M   'P 1'
#
loop_
_entity.id
_entity.type
_entity.pdbx_description
1 polymer ?
#
loop_
_entity_poly.entity_id
_entity_poly.type
_entity_poly.pdbx_seq_one_letter_code
_entity_poly.pdbx_strand_id
1 'polypeptide(L)'
;MKKNLNLLFLPKLLPRADIIGGPILIYHRIKNLSLVGHRITLIAPAYTEADRKDKSLEPFCERIIRIDSVRERTHEEMETLYKRLKMDRPKVFLAGDGGYNEGIEDALKITLKEKHFDALIAEYSMMGQYIRGKL
;
A
#
# COMPACT_ATOMS: atom_id res chain seq x y z
N MET A 1 -7.00 -19.36 22.20
CA MET A 1 -7.80 -18.66 21.15
C MET A 1 -6.85 -17.86 20.28
N LYS A 2 -6.90 -17.99 18.95
CA LYS A 2 -6.13 -17.08 18.08
C LYS A 2 -6.73 -15.68 18.19
N LYS A 3 -5.89 -14.66 18.39
CA LYS A 3 -6.33 -13.27 18.49
C LYS A 3 -6.75 -12.80 17.10
N ASN A 4 -8.00 -12.37 16.94
CA ASN A 4 -8.43 -11.68 15.72
C ASN A 4 -7.80 -10.29 15.73
N LEU A 5 -7.13 -9.92 14.64
CA LEU A 5 -6.36 -8.68 14.54
C LEU A 5 -6.95 -7.82 13.43
N ASN A 6 -6.92 -6.51 13.61
CA ASN A 6 -7.17 -5.53 12.56
C ASN A 6 -5.84 -5.20 11.88
N LEU A 7 -5.65 -5.65 10.65
CA LEU A 7 -4.40 -5.52 9.90
C LEU A 7 -4.56 -4.51 8.76
N LEU A 8 -3.58 -3.62 8.60
CA LEU A 8 -3.48 -2.70 7.46
C LEU A 8 -2.33 -3.13 6.55
N PHE A 9 -2.65 -3.49 5.30
CA PHE A 9 -1.67 -3.80 4.28
C PHE A 9 -1.35 -2.59 3.40
N LEU A 10 -0.06 -2.36 3.17
CA LEU A 10 0.47 -1.28 2.33
C LEU A 10 1.53 -1.82 1.34
N PRO A 11 1.14 -2.63 0.33
CA PRO A 11 2.07 -3.21 -0.62
C PRO A 11 2.55 -2.21 -1.68
N LYS A 12 3.66 -2.55 -2.34
CA LYS A 12 4.21 -1.78 -3.46
C LYS A 12 3.31 -1.76 -4.70
N LEU A 13 2.67 -2.89 -4.96
CA LEU A 13 1.82 -3.16 -6.12
C LEU A 13 0.48 -3.72 -5.60
N LEU A 14 -0.60 -3.53 -6.35
CA LEU A 14 -1.86 -4.19 -6.03
C LEU A 14 -1.67 -5.72 -6.11
N PRO A 15 -1.90 -6.48 -5.02
CA PRO A 15 -1.86 -7.94 -5.07
C PRO A 15 -3.09 -8.45 -5.82
N ARG A 16 -2.88 -9.33 -6.80
CA ARG A 16 -3.97 -9.97 -7.57
C ARG A 16 -3.73 -11.46 -7.71
N ALA A 17 -4.80 -12.21 -7.92
CA ALA A 17 -4.74 -13.67 -8.10
C ALA A 17 -4.11 -14.11 -9.44
N ASP A 18 -4.10 -13.24 -10.45
CA ASP A 18 -3.68 -13.52 -11.82
C ASP A 18 -2.25 -13.05 -12.14
N ILE A 19 -1.57 -12.40 -11.18
CA ILE A 19 -0.19 -11.91 -11.34
C ILE A 19 0.80 -12.98 -10.84
N ILE A 20 1.98 -13.04 -11.45
CA ILE A 20 3.12 -13.87 -11.02
C ILE A 20 4.18 -12.97 -10.37
N GLY A 21 4.99 -13.53 -9.46
CA GLY A 21 6.11 -12.82 -8.81
C GLY A 21 5.75 -12.31 -7.41
N GLY A 22 6.30 -11.17 -6.99
CA GLY A 22 6.07 -10.64 -5.63
C GLY A 22 4.59 -10.47 -5.23
N PRO A 23 3.72 -9.89 -6.08
CA PRO A 23 2.32 -9.61 -5.72
C PRO A 23 1.49 -10.85 -5.35
N ILE A 24 1.74 -12.02 -5.96
CA ILE A 24 0.97 -13.24 -5.64
C ILE A 24 1.23 -13.75 -4.22
N LEU A 25 2.44 -13.53 -3.70
CA LEU A 25 2.80 -13.91 -2.33
C LEU A 25 2.02 -13.07 -1.33
N ILE A 26 1.86 -11.76 -1.61
CA ILE A 26 1.07 -10.85 -0.78
C ILE A 26 -0.43 -11.21 -0.87
N TYR A 27 -0.92 -11.54 -2.08
CA TYR A 27 -2.28 -12.01 -2.27
C TYR A 27 -2.59 -13.24 -1.38
N HIS A 28 -1.73 -14.26 -1.44
CA HIS A 28 -1.90 -15.47 -0.62
C HIS A 28 -1.79 -15.18 0.89
N ARG A 29 -0.93 -14.24 1.29
CA ARG A 29 -0.82 -13.81 2.69
C ARG A 29 -2.11 -13.17 3.19
N ILE A 30 -2.67 -12.23 2.42
CA ILE A 30 -3.96 -11.59 2.73
C ILE A 30 -5.06 -12.65 2.83
N LYS A 31 -5.19 -13.52 1.83
CA LYS A 31 -6.16 -14.62 1.82
C LYS A 31 -6.03 -15.48 3.07
N ASN A 32 -4.83 -15.96 3.39
CA ASN A 32 -4.62 -16.87 4.51
C ASN A 32 -4.87 -16.20 5.87
N LEU A 33 -4.47 -14.94 6.05
CA LEU A 33 -4.74 -14.18 7.28
C LEU A 33 -6.24 -13.92 7.46
N SER A 34 -6.94 -13.59 6.39
CA SER A 34 -8.40 -13.44 6.38
C SER A 34 -9.09 -14.74 6.79
N LEU A 35 -8.69 -15.87 6.21
CA LEU A 35 -9.27 -17.19 6.49
C LEU A 35 -9.06 -17.68 7.93
N VAL A 36 -8.05 -17.18 8.64
CA VAL A 36 -7.85 -17.49 10.07
C VAL A 36 -8.51 -16.47 11.01
N GLY A 37 -9.31 -15.53 10.47
CA GLY A 37 -10.16 -14.63 11.22
C GLY A 37 -9.63 -13.20 11.40
N HIS A 38 -8.52 -12.83 10.76
CA HIS A 38 -8.04 -11.44 10.81
C HIS A 38 -8.85 -10.54 9.87
N ARG A 39 -9.08 -9.30 10.31
CA ARG A 39 -9.77 -8.26 9.55
C ARG A 39 -8.74 -7.44 8.79
N ILE A 40 -8.92 -7.30 7.48
CA ILE A 40 -7.90 -6.72 6.62
C ILE A 40 -8.43 -5.46 5.92
N THR A 41 -7.65 -4.39 6.00
CA THR A 41 -7.77 -3.23 5.11
C THR A 41 -6.53 -3.16 4.24
N LEU A 42 -6.74 -2.88 2.96
CA LEU A 42 -5.67 -2.78 1.98
C LEU A 42 -5.65 -1.36 1.40
N ILE A 43 -4.48 -0.75 1.37
CA ILE A 43 -4.20 0.47 0.60
C ILE A 43 -3.12 0.13 -0.41
N ALA A 44 -3.41 0.20 -1.71
CA ALA A 44 -2.47 -0.19 -2.74
C ALA A 44 -2.53 0.72 -3.97
N PRO A 45 -1.40 0.92 -4.67
CA PRO A 45 -1.40 1.64 -5.93
C PRO A 45 -2.00 0.80 -7.06
N ALA A 46 -2.76 1.44 -7.93
CA ALA A 46 -3.28 0.89 -9.18
C ALA A 46 -2.52 1.50 -10.37
N TYR A 47 -1.85 0.67 -11.16
CA TYR A 47 -1.08 1.12 -12.33
C TYR A 47 -1.87 0.94 -13.62
N THR A 48 -2.68 -0.12 -13.67
CA THR A 48 -3.36 -0.58 -14.88
C THR A 48 -4.88 -0.56 -14.69
N GLU A 49 -5.60 -0.63 -15.81
CA GLU A 49 -7.05 -0.78 -15.76
C GLU A 49 -7.47 -2.12 -15.14
N ALA A 50 -6.69 -3.18 -15.39
CA ALA A 50 -6.86 -4.47 -14.72
C ALA A 50 -6.77 -4.34 -13.19
N ASP A 51 -5.89 -3.49 -12.64
CA ASP A 51 -5.83 -3.25 -11.19
C ASP A 51 -7.10 -2.59 -10.65
N ARG A 52 -7.67 -1.64 -11.42
CA ARG A 52 -8.88 -0.91 -11.03
C ARG A 52 -10.11 -1.81 -11.03
N LYS A 53 -10.18 -2.76 -11.95
CA LYS A 53 -11.29 -3.70 -12.11
C LYS A 53 -11.12 -5.00 -11.32
N ASP A 54 -9.94 -5.28 -10.78
CA ASP A 54 -9.70 -6.53 -10.05
C ASP A 54 -10.56 -6.62 -8.79
N LYS A 55 -11.18 -7.79 -8.62
CA LYS A 55 -12.04 -8.11 -7.48
C LYS A 55 -11.51 -9.28 -6.66
N SER A 56 -10.33 -9.79 -6.98
CA SER A 56 -9.79 -11.04 -6.42
C SER A 56 -9.60 -11.02 -4.90
N LEU A 57 -9.46 -9.82 -4.31
CA LEU A 57 -9.29 -9.60 -2.88
C LEU A 57 -10.56 -9.19 -2.12
N GLU A 58 -11.68 -8.91 -2.81
CA GLU A 58 -12.93 -8.52 -2.16
C GLU A 58 -13.41 -9.53 -1.10
N PRO A 59 -13.27 -10.86 -1.29
CA PRO A 59 -13.66 -11.84 -0.27
C PRO A 59 -12.76 -11.83 0.98
N PHE A 60 -11.57 -11.22 0.91
CA PHE A 60 -10.54 -11.33 1.95
C PHE A 60 -10.25 -10.02 2.68
N CYS A 61 -10.72 -8.88 2.15
CA CYS A 61 -10.52 -7.56 2.71
C CYS A 61 -11.87 -6.91 3.06
N GLU A 62 -11.96 -6.31 4.25
CA GLU A 62 -13.13 -5.49 4.63
C GLU A 62 -13.20 -4.20 3.82
N ARG A 63 -12.04 -3.69 3.41
CA ARG A 63 -11.92 -2.47 2.63
C ARG A 63 -10.66 -2.50 1.77
N ILE A 64 -10.81 -2.07 0.52
CA ILE A 64 -9.72 -1.93 -0.45
C ILE A 64 -9.72 -0.49 -0.95
N ILE A 65 -8.65 0.24 -0.67
CA ILE A 65 -8.42 1.60 -1.14
C ILE A 65 -7.38 1.53 -2.26
N ARG A 66 -7.83 1.76 -3.49
CA ARG A 66 -6.96 1.82 -4.67
C ARG A 66 -6.64 3.28 -4.96
N ILE A 67 -5.35 3.60 -5.05
CA ILE A 67 -4.89 4.95 -5.41
C ILE A 67 -4.19 4.85 -6.75
N ASP A 68 -4.50 5.74 -7.68
CA ASP A 68 -3.78 5.76 -8.96
C ASP A 68 -2.28 6.00 -8.73
N SER A 69 -1.46 5.16 -9.35
CA SER A 69 -0.02 5.26 -9.19
C SER A 69 0.55 6.43 -9.99
N VAL A 70 1.52 7.11 -9.36
CA VAL A 70 2.41 8.07 -9.97
C VAL A 70 3.49 7.27 -10.71
N ARG A 71 3.15 6.84 -11.92
CA ARG A 71 3.97 5.96 -12.77
C ARG A 71 5.40 6.46 -12.90
N GLU A 72 5.57 7.54 -13.66
CA GLU A 72 6.84 8.20 -13.89
C GLU A 72 6.68 9.67 -13.52
N ARG A 73 7.77 10.23 -13.01
CA ARG A 73 7.88 11.65 -12.73
C ARG A 73 8.99 12.23 -13.57
N THR A 74 8.77 13.43 -14.05
CA THR A 74 9.82 14.25 -14.63
C THR A 74 10.87 14.60 -13.56
N HIS A 75 12.07 14.98 -14.02
CA HIS A 75 13.13 15.43 -13.13
C HIS A 75 12.69 16.65 -12.29
N GLU A 76 11.93 17.58 -12.88
CA GLU A 76 11.46 18.79 -12.19
C GLU A 76 10.45 18.49 -11.07
N GLU A 77 9.50 17.57 -11.32
CA GLU A 77 8.56 17.11 -10.29
C GLU A 77 9.30 16.43 -9.14
N MET A 78 10.33 15.64 -9.46
CA MET A 78 11.19 14.99 -8.47
C MET A 78 11.95 16.00 -7.60
N GLU A 79 12.58 17.01 -8.22
CA GLU A 79 13.31 18.05 -7.48
C GLU A 79 12.39 18.89 -6.58
N THR A 80 11.21 19.24 -7.10
CA THR A 80 10.19 19.98 -6.35
C THR A 80 9.74 19.19 -5.13
N LEU A 81 9.42 17.91 -5.33
CA LEU A 81 9.00 17.02 -4.26
C LEU A 81 10.12 16.79 -3.23
N TYR A 82 11.37 16.63 -3.69
CA TYR A 82 12.54 16.45 -2.84
C TYR A 82 12.75 17.65 -1.91
N LYS A 83 12.68 18.88 -2.46
CA LYS A 83 12.75 20.12 -1.67
C LYS A 83 11.58 20.25 -0.69
N ARG A 84 10.35 19.97 -1.15
CA ARG A 84 9.11 20.06 -0.34
C ARG A 84 9.17 19.13 0.86
N LEU A 85 9.54 17.87 0.64
CA LEU A 85 9.55 16.83 1.67
C LEU A 85 10.76 16.92 2.61
N LYS A 86 11.72 17.83 2.34
CA LYS A 86 12.98 17.98 3.10
C LYS A 86 13.63 16.62 3.38
N MET A 87 13.64 15.71 2.39
CA MET A 87 14.01 14.32 2.65
C MET A 87 15.53 14.15 2.69
N ASP A 88 16.03 13.57 3.80
CA ASP A 88 17.39 13.04 3.93
C ASP A 88 17.64 11.76 3.09
N ARG A 89 16.82 11.48 2.06
CA ARG A 89 16.78 10.17 1.39
C ARG A 89 16.94 10.26 -0.13
N PRO A 90 17.47 9.21 -0.78
CA PRO A 90 17.73 9.23 -2.21
C PRO A 90 16.50 9.58 -3.08
N LYS A 91 16.70 10.49 -4.03
CA LYS A 91 15.68 10.92 -5.00
C LYS A 91 15.06 9.77 -5.80
N VAL A 92 15.78 8.67 -5.98
CA VAL A 92 15.28 7.47 -6.69
C VAL A 92 13.99 6.90 -6.09
N PHE A 93 13.72 7.15 -4.80
CA PHE A 93 12.50 6.68 -4.15
C PHE A 93 11.29 7.59 -4.42
N LEU A 94 11.51 8.76 -5.01
CA LEU A 94 10.44 9.65 -5.43
C LEU A 94 9.91 9.29 -6.83
N ALA A 95 10.60 8.44 -7.60
CA ALA A 95 10.21 8.05 -8.95
C ALA A 95 9.84 6.57 -9.06
N GLY A 96 9.14 6.25 -10.14
CA GLY A 96 8.97 4.89 -10.63
C GLY A 96 8.03 4.03 -9.78
N ASP A 97 8.12 2.73 -10.03
CA ASP A 97 7.28 1.74 -9.35
C ASP A 97 7.55 1.73 -7.84
N GLY A 98 6.52 2.03 -7.05
CA GLY A 98 6.56 2.11 -5.60
C GLY A 98 7.05 3.46 -5.08
N GLY A 99 7.24 4.45 -5.95
CA GLY A 99 7.65 5.79 -5.57
C GLY A 99 6.63 6.47 -4.66
N TYR A 100 7.06 7.54 -3.98
CA TYR A 100 6.19 8.33 -3.10
C TYR A 100 4.86 8.68 -3.79
N ASN A 101 3.74 8.50 -3.09
CA ASN A 101 2.41 8.87 -3.57
C ASN A 101 1.63 9.57 -2.45
N GLU A 102 1.32 10.86 -2.66
CA GLU A 102 0.58 11.69 -1.69
C GLU A 102 -0.81 11.11 -1.41
N GLY A 103 -1.49 10.56 -2.42
CA GLY A 103 -2.79 9.92 -2.23
C GLY A 103 -2.74 8.66 -1.36
N ILE A 104 -1.64 7.90 -1.39
CA ILE A 104 -1.43 6.77 -0.47
C ILE A 104 -1.17 7.29 0.95
N GLU A 105 -0.38 8.35 1.12
CA GLU A 105 -0.11 8.96 2.42
C GLU A 105 -1.39 9.50 3.07
N ASP A 106 -2.22 10.20 2.28
CA ASP A 106 -3.50 10.73 2.74
C ASP A 106 -4.49 9.63 3.08
N ALA A 107 -4.58 8.60 2.22
CA ALA A 107 -5.40 7.42 2.50
C ALA A 107 -4.97 6.73 3.80
N LEU A 108 -3.66 6.61 4.06
CA LEU A 108 -3.12 6.06 5.30
C LEU A 108 -3.53 6.91 6.51
N LYS A 109 -3.32 8.23 6.45
CA LYS A 109 -3.69 9.15 7.54
C LYS A 109 -5.17 9.10 7.87
N ILE A 110 -6.04 9.08 6.86
CA ILE A 110 -7.49 8.99 7.04
C ILE A 110 -7.86 7.63 7.65
N THR A 111 -7.34 6.54 7.09
CA THR A 111 -7.63 5.17 7.54
C THR A 111 -7.23 4.94 9.00
N LEU A 112 -6.07 5.48 9.42
CA LEU A 112 -5.60 5.39 10.81
C LEU A 112 -6.45 6.21 11.80
N LYS A 113 -7.12 7.28 11.35
CA LYS A 113 -8.03 8.07 12.20
C LYS A 113 -9.38 7.39 12.39
N GLU A 114 -9.82 6.58 11.43
CA GLU A 114 -11.15 5.98 11.43
C GLU A 114 -11.24 4.72 12.31
N LYS A 115 -10.16 3.94 12.42
CA LYS A 115 -10.15 2.73 13.25
C LYS A 115 -8.76 2.37 13.74
N HIS A 116 -8.72 1.65 14.87
CA HIS A 116 -7.51 1.07 15.42
C HIS A 116 -7.06 -0.16 14.61
N PHE A 117 -5.77 -0.22 14.30
CA PHE A 117 -5.10 -1.37 13.70
C PHE A 117 -4.07 -1.96 14.66
N ASP A 118 -4.09 -3.28 14.85
CA ASP A 118 -3.09 -3.98 15.68
C ASP A 118 -1.71 -4.02 15.03
N ALA A 119 -1.66 -3.99 13.69
CA ALA A 119 -0.40 -3.96 12.94
C ALA A 119 -0.58 -3.35 11.54
N LEU A 120 0.48 -2.68 11.09
CA LEU A 120 0.65 -2.22 9.71
C LEU A 120 1.73 -3.09 9.04
N ILE A 121 1.38 -3.69 7.91
CA ILE A 121 2.25 -4.55 7.11
C ILE A 121 2.58 -3.83 5.81
N ALA A 122 3.78 -3.23 5.75
CA ALA A 122 4.30 -2.54 4.57
C ALA A 122 5.24 -3.48 3.80
N GLU A 123 4.69 -4.33 2.95
CA GLU A 123 5.45 -5.35 2.21
C GLU A 123 5.94 -4.87 0.86
N TYR A 124 7.25 -4.99 0.63
CA TYR A 124 7.97 -4.59 -0.58
C TYR A 124 7.77 -3.13 -1.01
N SER A 125 7.02 -2.35 -0.25
CA SER A 125 6.78 -0.95 -0.57
C SER A 125 7.98 -0.15 -0.09
N MET A 126 8.54 0.64 -0.99
CA MET A 126 9.37 1.77 -0.60
C MET A 126 8.59 2.69 0.37
N MET A 127 7.25 2.56 0.41
CA MET A 127 6.35 3.21 1.36
C MET A 127 6.51 2.83 2.82
N GLY A 128 6.97 1.62 3.16
CA GLY A 128 7.31 1.28 4.54
C GLY A 128 8.37 2.21 5.14
N GLN A 129 9.18 2.84 4.30
CA GLN A 129 10.14 3.84 4.72
C GLN A 129 9.49 5.21 5.01
N TYR A 130 8.37 5.57 4.37
CA TYR A 130 7.72 6.90 4.52
C TYR A 130 6.85 7.03 5.77
N ILE A 131 6.60 5.94 6.49
CA ILE A 131 5.82 5.98 7.73
C ILE A 131 6.66 6.70 8.80
N ARG A 132 6.44 8.02 8.94
CA ARG A 132 6.86 8.79 10.10
C ARG A 132 5.65 8.96 11.03
N GLY A 133 5.63 8.19 12.12
CA GLY A 133 4.61 8.32 13.16
C GLY A 133 4.68 7.16 14.16
N LYS A 134 4.43 7.44 15.44
CA LYS A 134 4.10 6.39 16.40
C LYS A 134 2.74 5.81 16.00
N LEU A 135 2.72 4.51 15.72
CA LEU A 135 1.50 3.72 15.62
C LEU A 135 0.76 3.73 16.96
#